data_AF-A0A6N9P1E0-F1
#
_entry.id   AF-A0A6N9P1E0-F1
#
_cell.length_a   1.000
_cell.length_b   1.000
_cell.length_c   1.000
_cell.angle_alpha   90.00
_cell.angle_beta   90.00
_cell.angle_gamma   90.00
#
_symmetry.space_group_name_H-M   'P 1'
#
loop_
_entity.id
_entity.type
_entity.pdbx_description
1 polymer ?
#
loop_
_entity_poly.entity_id
_entity_poly.type
_entity_poly.pdbx_seq_one_letter_code
_entity_poly.pdbx_strand_id
1 'polypeptide(L)'
;MRTDCCQTRYPIVLVHGMNCRDDRPIFYWGRIPDVLRARGARVYLSGQDAWGTVAGNARQLQQAVQRVLEAEHCEKVNFVAHSKGGLEVRYLISKLGMAGQAASLTTLSTPHHGSRTAQWMGARRLLTPYGLCSNQFWRLLGDQSPDFFQTLHDLSADWAEDFNRECPDAPGVYYQSWGARLGGSAHDPIMSLFGAVCRPFDGETDGLVSAKSAEWGNYRGTLDRVSHQYLADALQRDLPHFRPCAFHVRLVRELAKNGF
;
A
#
# COMPACT_ATOMS: atom_id res chain seq x y z
N MET A 1 19.79 23.06 7.29
CA MET A 1 19.19 21.71 7.51
C MET A 1 19.70 20.80 6.40
N ARG A 2 20.23 19.61 6.70
CA ARG A 2 20.73 18.68 5.67
C ARG A 2 19.65 18.46 4.60
N THR A 3 19.93 18.89 3.39
CA THR A 3 19.04 18.79 2.23
C THR A 3 18.80 17.33 1.87
N ASP A 4 19.79 16.44 2.03
CA ASP A 4 19.72 15.06 1.51
C ASP A 4 19.35 14.01 2.57
N CYS A 5 18.48 14.38 3.52
CA CYS A 5 18.16 13.49 4.63
C CYS A 5 17.34 12.23 4.26
N CYS A 6 16.88 12.13 3.01
CA CYS A 6 16.12 11.00 2.48
C CYS A 6 16.88 10.24 1.38
N GLN A 7 18.18 10.49 1.20
CA GLN A 7 19.00 9.77 0.24
C GLN A 7 19.31 8.34 0.74
N THR A 8 18.50 7.38 0.28
CA THR A 8 18.69 5.94 0.51
C THR A 8 19.73 5.35 -0.44
N ARG A 9 20.34 4.22 -0.06
CA ARG A 9 21.26 3.45 -0.89
C ARG A 9 20.58 2.94 -2.15
N TYR A 10 19.35 2.46 -2.03
CA TYR A 10 18.52 1.95 -3.12
C TYR A 10 17.31 2.87 -3.39
N PRO A 11 16.84 2.98 -4.65
CA PRO A 11 15.69 3.80 -4.98
C PRO A 11 14.42 3.30 -4.28
N ILE A 12 13.47 4.20 -4.08
CA ILE A 12 12.20 3.93 -3.41
C ILE A 12 11.13 3.73 -4.48
N VAL A 13 10.40 2.63 -4.38
CA VAL A 13 9.20 2.36 -5.18
C VAL A 13 7.99 2.51 -4.26
N LEU A 14 7.18 3.53 -4.53
CA LEU A 14 5.91 3.76 -3.85
C LEU A 14 4.82 2.93 -4.51
N VAL A 15 4.23 2.01 -3.76
CA VAL A 15 3.26 1.03 -4.27
C VAL A 15 1.85 1.33 -3.77
N HIS A 16 1.00 1.84 -4.66
CA HIS A 16 -0.39 2.16 -4.29
C HIS A 16 -1.25 0.92 -4.04
N GLY A 17 -2.45 1.16 -3.51
CA GLY A 17 -3.46 0.17 -3.22
C GLY A 17 -4.55 0.19 -4.29
N MET A 18 -5.77 -0.20 -3.91
CA MET A 18 -6.88 -0.22 -4.84
C MET A 18 -7.44 1.17 -5.19
N ASN A 19 -8.24 1.24 -6.25
CA ASN A 19 -9.05 2.40 -6.62
C ASN A 19 -8.25 3.67 -7.01
N CYS A 20 -7.01 3.51 -7.46
CA CYS A 20 -6.22 4.59 -8.02
C CYS A 20 -5.20 4.05 -9.02
N ARG A 21 -4.78 4.91 -9.95
CA ARG A 21 -3.62 4.69 -10.81
C ARG A 21 -2.68 5.88 -10.68
N ASP A 22 -1.37 5.62 -10.74
CA ASP A 22 -0.33 6.65 -10.65
C ASP A 22 -0.25 7.58 -11.88
N ASP A 23 -0.78 7.14 -13.03
CA ASP A 23 -0.76 7.86 -14.31
C ASP A 23 -1.96 8.81 -14.51
N ARG A 24 -2.78 8.99 -13.47
CA ARG A 24 -3.97 9.85 -13.48
C ARG A 24 -3.78 11.06 -12.57
N PRO A 25 -4.52 12.18 -12.82
CA PRO A 25 -4.41 13.40 -12.00
C PRO A 25 -4.92 13.24 -10.56
N ILE A 26 -5.32 12.04 -10.16
CA ILE A 26 -5.62 11.68 -8.77
C ILE A 26 -4.30 11.19 -8.16
N PHE A 27 -3.59 12.09 -7.48
CA PHE A 27 -2.31 11.76 -6.85
C PHE A 27 -2.51 10.92 -5.59
N TYR A 28 -2.44 9.59 -5.74
CA TYR A 28 -2.57 8.65 -4.62
C TYR A 28 -1.66 9.02 -3.44
N TRP A 29 -0.40 9.36 -3.76
CA TRP A 29 0.64 9.71 -2.80
C TRP A 29 0.71 11.21 -2.47
N GLY A 30 -0.26 12.01 -2.95
CA GLY A 30 -0.33 13.44 -2.71
C GLY A 30 1.01 14.15 -2.93
N ARG A 31 1.51 14.82 -1.89
CA ARG A 31 2.74 15.63 -1.91
C ARG A 31 3.99 14.82 -1.57
N ILE A 32 3.83 13.55 -1.14
CA ILE A 32 4.93 12.72 -0.63
C ILE A 32 6.07 12.54 -1.64
N PRO A 33 5.83 12.19 -2.92
CA PRO A 33 6.92 11.92 -3.85
C PRO A 33 7.85 13.12 -4.02
N ASP A 34 7.27 14.32 -4.18
CA ASP A 34 8.03 15.55 -4.42
C ASP A 34 8.78 16.00 -3.16
N VAL A 35 8.17 15.86 -1.98
CA VAL A 35 8.81 16.15 -0.69
C VAL A 35 10.02 15.25 -0.44
N LEU A 36 9.93 13.98 -0.82
CA LEU A 36 11.03 13.01 -0.70
C LEU A 36 12.14 13.29 -1.73
N ARG A 37 11.77 13.56 -3.00
CA ARG A 37 12.72 13.92 -4.07
C ARG A 37 13.49 15.20 -3.75
N ALA A 38 12.80 16.23 -3.25
CA ALA A 38 13.41 17.47 -2.78
C ALA A 38 14.37 17.25 -1.58
N ARG A 39 14.39 16.04 -1.00
CA ARG A 39 15.27 15.64 0.11
C ARG A 39 16.28 14.55 -0.27
N GLY A 40 16.54 14.39 -1.57
CA GLY A 40 17.58 13.50 -2.11
C GLY A 40 17.14 12.06 -2.35
N ALA A 41 15.87 11.71 -2.11
CA ALA A 41 15.37 10.37 -2.43
C ALA A 41 15.15 10.20 -3.95
N ARG A 42 15.55 9.05 -4.48
CA ARG A 42 15.16 8.60 -5.82
C ARG A 42 13.83 7.86 -5.71
N VAL A 43 12.75 8.45 -6.22
CA VAL A 43 11.38 7.97 -5.98
C VAL A 43 10.67 7.64 -7.29
N TYR A 44 10.21 6.40 -7.38
CA TYR A 44 9.44 5.84 -8.48
C TYR A 44 8.04 5.45 -8.01
N LEU A 45 7.08 5.59 -8.91
CA LEU A 45 5.71 5.11 -8.72
C LEU A 45 5.54 3.78 -9.44
N SER A 46 4.66 2.95 -8.93
CA SER A 46 4.57 1.53 -9.27
C SER A 46 3.72 1.24 -10.50
N GLY A 47 2.67 2.04 -10.75
CA GLY A 47 1.91 2.07 -12.00
C GLY A 47 1.06 0.83 -12.31
N GLN A 48 0.75 0.00 -11.31
CA GLN A 48 -0.10 -1.18 -11.47
C GLN A 48 -1.59 -0.82 -11.52
N ASP A 49 -2.43 -1.82 -11.83
CA ASP A 49 -3.87 -1.59 -11.98
C ASP A 49 -4.56 -1.23 -10.65
N ALA A 50 -5.54 -0.35 -10.73
CA ALA A 50 -6.36 0.05 -9.59
C ALA A 50 -7.17 -1.11 -9.02
N TRP A 51 -7.67 -1.99 -9.88
CA TRP A 51 -8.47 -3.16 -9.49
C TRP A 51 -7.88 -4.49 -9.99
N GLY A 52 -6.56 -4.56 -10.17
CA GLY A 52 -5.88 -5.82 -10.48
C GLY A 52 -5.76 -6.76 -9.27
N THR A 53 -5.74 -8.07 -9.55
CA THR A 53 -5.51 -9.11 -8.53
C THR A 53 -4.12 -8.99 -7.93
N VAL A 54 -3.89 -9.52 -6.73
CA VAL A 54 -2.57 -9.45 -6.07
C VAL A 54 -1.48 -10.07 -6.94
N ALA A 55 -1.74 -11.25 -7.52
CA ALA A 55 -0.80 -11.92 -8.42
C ALA A 55 -0.63 -11.20 -9.76
N GLY A 56 -1.71 -10.63 -10.32
CA GLY A 56 -1.69 -9.89 -11.57
C GLY A 56 -0.88 -8.60 -11.46
N ASN A 57 -1.16 -7.81 -10.43
CA ASN A 57 -0.43 -6.59 -10.15
C ASN A 57 1.02 -6.86 -9.77
N ALA A 58 1.32 -7.92 -9.01
CA ALA A 58 2.70 -8.31 -8.74
C ALA A 58 3.52 -8.53 -10.04
N ARG A 59 2.92 -9.12 -11.08
CA ARG A 59 3.61 -9.25 -12.39
C ARG A 59 3.87 -7.90 -13.07
N GLN A 60 2.93 -6.95 -12.96
CA GLN A 60 3.15 -5.59 -13.47
C GLN A 60 4.25 -4.87 -12.68
N LEU A 61 4.23 -4.99 -11.35
CA LEU A 61 5.25 -4.47 -10.45
C LEU A 61 6.63 -5.04 -10.77
N GLN A 62 6.73 -6.33 -11.09
CA GLN A 62 7.99 -6.96 -11.48
C GLN A 62 8.64 -6.23 -12.66
N GLN A 63 7.87 -5.94 -13.70
CA GLN A 63 8.35 -5.22 -14.87
C GLN A 63 8.72 -3.77 -14.54
N ALA A 64 7.93 -3.10 -13.69
CA ALA A 64 8.23 -1.74 -13.24
C ALA A 64 9.55 -1.69 -12.46
N VAL A 65 9.75 -2.61 -11.53
CA VAL A 65 10.98 -2.71 -10.73
C VAL A 65 12.19 -3.02 -11.60
N GLN A 66 12.08 -3.92 -12.57
CA GLN A 66 13.17 -4.20 -13.52
C GLN A 66 13.62 -2.92 -14.26
N ARG A 67 12.67 -2.12 -14.75
CA ARG A 67 13.00 -0.83 -15.38
C ARG A 67 13.69 0.14 -14.42
N VAL A 68 13.30 0.16 -13.14
CA VAL A 68 13.95 0.99 -12.12
C VAL A 68 15.38 0.53 -11.87
N LEU A 69 15.61 -0.78 -11.70
CA LEU A 69 16.93 -1.35 -11.48
C LEU A 69 17.89 -1.06 -12.65
N GLU A 70 17.38 -1.21 -13.87
CA GLU A 70 18.12 -0.88 -15.10
C GLU A 70 18.47 0.60 -15.19
N ALA A 71 17.49 1.50 -14.98
CA ALA A 71 17.69 2.94 -15.08
C ALA A 71 18.62 3.50 -14.00
N GLU A 72 18.60 2.91 -12.80
CA GLU A 72 19.39 3.34 -11.65
C GLU A 72 20.72 2.59 -11.50
N HIS A 73 20.99 1.63 -12.39
CA HIS A 73 22.15 0.73 -12.35
C HIS A 73 22.39 0.15 -10.94
N CYS A 74 21.33 -0.39 -10.34
CA CYS A 74 21.37 -0.90 -8.98
C CYS A 74 20.75 -2.29 -8.85
N GLU A 75 21.13 -2.99 -7.77
CA GLU A 75 20.75 -4.39 -7.53
C GLU A 75 19.40 -4.53 -6.82
N LYS A 76 18.98 -3.51 -6.06
CA LYS A 76 17.81 -3.58 -5.19
C LYS A 76 16.99 -2.30 -5.18
N VAL A 77 15.76 -2.40 -4.68
CA VAL A 77 14.86 -1.28 -4.37
C VAL A 77 14.31 -1.35 -2.94
N ASN A 78 13.85 -0.22 -2.42
CA ASN A 78 13.06 -0.12 -1.19
C ASN A 78 11.59 0.08 -1.53
N PHE A 79 10.73 -0.81 -1.06
CA PHE A 79 9.29 -0.66 -1.25
C PHE A 79 8.67 0.09 -0.08
N VAL A 80 7.83 1.08 -0.40
CA VAL A 80 6.86 1.66 0.54
C VAL A 80 5.49 1.44 -0.05
N ALA A 81 4.72 0.54 0.54
CA ALA A 81 3.48 0.05 -0.03
C ALA A 81 2.30 0.39 0.89
N HIS A 82 1.20 0.86 0.32
CA HIS A 82 -0.02 1.18 1.08
C HIS A 82 -1.14 0.22 0.73
N SER A 83 -1.92 -0.18 1.75
CA SER A 83 -3.12 -1.00 1.54
C SER A 83 -2.81 -2.30 0.77
N LYS A 84 -3.61 -2.65 -0.24
CA LYS A 84 -3.40 -3.80 -1.14
C LYS A 84 -1.98 -3.92 -1.70
N GLY A 85 -1.30 -2.79 -1.95
CA GLY A 85 0.05 -2.77 -2.51
C GLY A 85 1.06 -3.56 -1.67
N GLY A 86 0.89 -3.63 -0.34
CA GLY A 86 1.78 -4.41 0.52
C GLY A 86 1.66 -5.93 0.28
N LEU A 87 0.47 -6.43 -0.05
CA LEU A 87 0.24 -7.83 -0.41
C LEU A 87 0.86 -8.13 -1.79
N GLU A 88 0.74 -7.21 -2.74
CA GLU A 88 1.33 -7.32 -4.07
C GLU A 88 2.86 -7.42 -4.01
N VAL A 89 3.51 -6.59 -3.18
CA VAL A 89 4.96 -6.66 -3.01
C VAL A 89 5.39 -7.93 -2.27
N ARG A 90 4.61 -8.39 -1.28
CA ARG A 90 4.89 -9.69 -0.63
C ARG A 90 4.79 -10.84 -1.63
N TYR A 91 3.78 -10.86 -2.50
CA TYR A 91 3.67 -11.84 -3.58
C TYR A 91 4.85 -11.75 -4.55
N LEU A 92 5.22 -10.53 -4.97
CA LEU A 92 6.36 -10.26 -5.84
C LEU A 92 7.66 -10.86 -5.27
N ILE A 93 7.93 -10.60 -3.99
CA ILE A 93 9.14 -11.08 -3.32
C ILE A 93 9.13 -12.60 -3.17
N SER A 94 8.05 -13.18 -2.64
CA SER A 94 8.03 -14.59 -2.24
C SER A 94 7.70 -15.57 -3.38
N LYS A 95 6.93 -15.15 -4.39
CA LYS A 95 6.46 -16.03 -5.48
C LYS A 95 7.06 -15.71 -6.84
N LEU A 96 7.44 -14.45 -7.10
CA LEU A 96 8.00 -14.05 -8.40
C LEU A 96 9.54 -13.92 -8.39
N GLY A 97 10.20 -14.43 -7.35
CA GLY A 97 11.66 -14.54 -7.29
C GLY A 97 12.38 -13.19 -7.12
N MET A 98 11.69 -12.15 -6.64
CA MET A 98 12.25 -10.79 -6.52
C MET A 98 12.89 -10.50 -5.16
N ALA A 99 13.09 -11.51 -4.32
CA ALA A 99 13.76 -11.36 -3.02
C ALA A 99 15.17 -10.77 -3.13
N GLY A 100 15.93 -11.18 -4.16
CA GLY A 100 17.28 -10.66 -4.41
C GLY A 100 17.31 -9.16 -4.71
N GLN A 101 16.22 -8.63 -5.26
CA GLN A 101 16.04 -7.25 -5.70
C GLN A 101 15.29 -6.38 -4.68
N ALA A 102 14.88 -6.93 -3.55
CA ALA A 102 14.25 -6.19 -2.47
C ALA A 102 15.27 -5.93 -1.36
N ALA A 103 15.48 -4.65 -1.03
CA ALA A 103 16.26 -4.27 0.15
C ALA A 103 15.36 -4.17 1.39
N SER A 104 14.20 -3.55 1.23
CA SER A 104 13.18 -3.46 2.28
C SER A 104 11.76 -3.42 1.73
N LEU A 105 10.80 -3.81 2.57
CA LEU A 105 9.38 -3.57 2.39
C LEU A 105 8.84 -2.89 3.65
N THR A 106 8.36 -1.66 3.48
CA THR A 106 7.56 -0.96 4.48
C THR A 106 6.10 -0.97 4.06
N THR A 107 5.23 -1.59 4.84
CA THR A 107 3.79 -1.56 4.60
C THR A 107 3.07 -0.54 5.47
N LEU A 108 2.07 0.11 4.88
CA LEU A 108 1.25 1.15 5.50
C LEU A 108 -0.21 0.72 5.38
N SER A 109 -0.86 0.41 6.50
CA SER A 109 -2.26 -0.03 6.53
C SER A 109 -2.59 -1.17 5.55
N THR A 110 -1.64 -2.09 5.33
CA THR A 110 -1.86 -3.26 4.48
C THR A 110 -2.67 -4.30 5.23
N PRO A 111 -3.74 -4.87 4.67
CA PRO A 111 -4.54 -5.89 5.35
C PRO A 111 -3.84 -7.26 5.30
N HIS A 112 -2.73 -7.42 6.02
CA HIS A 112 -1.94 -8.66 6.07
C HIS A 112 -2.72 -9.84 6.62
N HIS A 113 -3.69 -9.60 7.51
CA HIS A 113 -4.61 -10.62 8.02
C HIS A 113 -6.02 -10.49 7.43
N GLY A 114 -6.12 -9.81 6.27
CA GLY A 114 -7.35 -9.61 5.53
C GLY A 114 -8.37 -8.70 6.20
N SER A 115 -9.52 -8.56 5.57
CA SER A 115 -10.70 -7.85 6.06
C SER A 115 -11.89 -8.79 6.02
N ARG A 116 -12.55 -8.97 7.16
CA ARG A 116 -13.83 -9.70 7.23
C ARG A 116 -14.92 -8.95 6.50
N THR A 117 -14.83 -7.63 6.43
CA THR A 117 -15.73 -6.81 5.60
C THR A 117 -15.55 -7.12 4.12
N ALA A 118 -14.31 -7.23 3.63
CA ALA A 118 -14.04 -7.62 2.24
C ALA A 118 -14.56 -9.03 1.93
N GLN A 119 -14.33 -9.98 2.84
CA GLN A 119 -14.88 -11.35 2.74
C GLN A 119 -16.42 -11.33 2.63
N TRP A 120 -17.09 -10.57 3.51
CA TRP A 120 -18.53 -10.44 3.51
C TRP A 120 -19.07 -9.75 2.25
N MET A 121 -18.37 -8.75 1.73
CA MET A 121 -18.74 -8.09 0.46
C MET A 121 -18.57 -9.03 -0.73
N GLY A 122 -17.44 -9.76 -0.80
CA GLY A 122 -17.16 -10.71 -1.87
C GLY A 122 -18.19 -11.84 -1.97
N ALA A 123 -18.76 -12.28 -0.84
CA ALA A 123 -19.82 -13.29 -0.80
C ALA A 123 -21.18 -12.80 -1.32
N ARG A 124 -21.37 -11.49 -1.52
CA ARG A 124 -22.67 -10.90 -1.90
C ARG A 124 -22.83 -10.81 -3.41
N ARG A 125 -23.61 -11.75 -3.97
CA ARG A 125 -24.06 -11.71 -5.37
C ARG A 125 -24.80 -10.42 -5.75
N LEU A 126 -25.36 -9.70 -4.77
CA LEU A 126 -26.00 -8.40 -5.00
C LEU A 126 -25.01 -7.33 -5.49
N LEU A 127 -23.71 -7.47 -5.19
CA LEU A 127 -22.66 -6.56 -5.66
C LEU A 127 -22.18 -6.89 -7.08
N THR A 128 -22.70 -7.95 -7.72
CA THR A 128 -22.25 -8.36 -9.05
C THR A 128 -22.39 -7.27 -10.12
N PRO A 129 -23.53 -6.55 -10.25
CA PRO A 129 -23.64 -5.46 -11.21
C PRO A 129 -22.61 -4.37 -10.97
N TYR A 130 -22.38 -4.00 -9.71
CA TYR A 130 -21.38 -3.00 -9.33
C TYR A 130 -19.96 -3.45 -9.69
N GLY A 131 -19.58 -4.69 -9.37
CA GLY A 131 -18.26 -5.22 -9.71
C GLY A 131 -17.99 -5.24 -11.21
N LEU A 132 -18.98 -5.63 -12.02
CA LEU A 132 -18.87 -5.60 -13.49
C LEU A 132 -18.71 -4.17 -14.02
N CYS A 133 -19.52 -3.22 -13.51
CA CYS A 133 -19.38 -1.81 -13.87
C CYS A 133 -18.01 -1.25 -13.46
N SER A 134 -17.53 -1.58 -12.25
CA SER A 134 -16.21 -1.19 -11.77
C SER A 134 -15.11 -1.68 -12.70
N ASN A 135 -15.13 -2.97 -13.07
CA ASN A 135 -14.14 -3.55 -13.99
C ASN A 135 -14.12 -2.81 -15.33
N GLN A 136 -15.29 -2.50 -15.91
CA GLN A 136 -15.36 -1.80 -17.18
C GLN A 136 -14.89 -0.35 -17.06
N PHE A 137 -15.28 0.34 -15.99
CA PHE A 137 -14.83 1.70 -15.71
C PHE A 137 -13.30 1.78 -15.61
N TRP A 138 -12.69 0.90 -14.81
CA TRP A 138 -11.24 0.91 -14.63
C TRP A 138 -10.48 0.46 -15.87
N ARG A 139 -11.03 -0.47 -16.65
CA ARG A 139 -10.47 -0.84 -17.95
C ARG A 139 -10.43 0.34 -18.92
N LEU A 140 -11.51 1.13 -18.98
CA LEU A 140 -11.55 2.37 -19.77
C LEU A 140 -10.56 3.43 -19.25
N LEU A 141 -10.27 3.43 -17.96
CA LEU A 141 -9.25 4.27 -17.35
C LEU A 141 -7.83 3.70 -17.42
N GLY A 142 -7.61 2.58 -18.13
CA GLY A 142 -6.29 2.06 -18.45
C GLY A 142 -5.85 0.86 -17.63
N ASP A 143 -6.68 0.33 -16.72
CA ASP A 143 -6.38 -0.95 -16.09
C ASP A 143 -6.28 -2.05 -17.15
N GLN A 144 -5.18 -2.79 -17.13
CA GLN A 144 -4.92 -3.87 -18.09
C GLN A 144 -5.84 -5.07 -17.80
N SER A 145 -6.01 -5.42 -16.54
CA SER A 145 -6.75 -6.61 -16.10
C SER A 145 -7.50 -6.38 -14.79
N PRO A 146 -8.48 -5.46 -14.75
CA PRO A 146 -9.26 -5.22 -13.54
C PRO A 146 -10.17 -6.43 -13.24
N ASP A 147 -10.15 -6.86 -11.99
CA ASP A 147 -10.96 -7.93 -11.44
C ASP A 147 -11.40 -7.61 -10.00
N PHE A 148 -12.54 -6.94 -9.91
CA PHE A 148 -13.18 -6.55 -8.65
C PHE A 148 -13.42 -7.74 -7.72
N PHE A 149 -13.91 -8.87 -8.23
CA PHE A 149 -14.31 -10.00 -7.38
C PHE A 149 -13.10 -10.72 -6.83
N GLN A 150 -12.11 -11.00 -7.68
CA GLN A 150 -10.87 -11.61 -7.23
C GLN A 150 -10.09 -10.66 -6.33
N THR A 151 -10.13 -9.35 -6.55
CA THR A 151 -9.50 -8.38 -5.63
C THR A 151 -10.15 -8.39 -4.25
N LEU A 152 -11.48 -8.50 -4.14
CA LEU A 152 -12.13 -8.63 -2.83
C LEU A 152 -11.77 -9.95 -2.12
N HIS A 153 -11.65 -11.03 -2.89
CA HIS A 153 -11.16 -12.31 -2.38
C HIS A 153 -9.69 -12.21 -1.93
N ASP A 154 -8.83 -11.55 -2.70
CA ASP A 154 -7.42 -11.32 -2.32
C ASP A 154 -7.26 -10.37 -1.12
N LEU A 155 -8.36 -9.85 -0.57
CA LEU A 155 -8.39 -9.02 0.64
C LEU A 155 -9.17 -9.68 1.78
N SER A 156 -9.72 -10.88 1.58
CA SER A 156 -10.53 -11.56 2.58
C SER A 156 -9.66 -12.23 3.66
N ALA A 157 -10.23 -12.43 4.85
CA ALA A 157 -9.50 -12.96 6.00
C ALA A 157 -9.04 -14.42 5.80
N ASP A 158 -9.85 -15.24 5.12
CA ASP A 158 -9.53 -16.62 4.77
C ASP A 158 -8.40 -16.70 3.75
N TRP A 159 -8.46 -15.92 2.66
CA TRP A 159 -7.37 -15.87 1.69
C TRP A 159 -6.06 -15.38 2.32
N ALA A 160 -6.14 -14.39 3.21
CA ALA A 160 -4.95 -13.83 3.85
C ALA A 160 -4.19 -14.86 4.71
N GLU A 161 -4.87 -15.82 5.33
CA GLU A 161 -4.24 -16.90 6.09
C GLU A 161 -3.40 -17.81 5.18
N ASP A 162 -3.97 -18.24 4.07
CA ASP A 162 -3.28 -19.06 3.07
C ASP A 162 -2.14 -18.27 2.40
N PHE A 163 -2.40 -17.02 2.03
CA PHE A 163 -1.41 -16.12 1.47
C PHE A 163 -0.21 -15.95 2.41
N ASN A 164 -0.44 -15.79 3.72
CA ASN A 164 0.64 -15.63 4.69
C ASN A 164 1.53 -16.88 4.82
N ARG A 165 0.93 -18.07 4.76
CA ARG A 165 1.66 -19.34 4.74
C ARG A 165 2.49 -19.49 3.46
N GLU A 166 1.93 -19.05 2.34
CA GLU A 166 2.52 -19.23 1.02
C GLU A 166 3.53 -18.15 0.61
N CYS A 167 3.41 -16.97 1.20
CA CYS A 167 4.27 -15.80 0.95
C CYS A 167 4.93 -15.36 2.26
N PRO A 168 5.85 -16.18 2.83
CA PRO A 168 6.62 -15.82 4.01
C PRO A 168 7.63 -14.72 3.68
N ASP A 169 8.12 -14.04 4.71
CA ASP A 169 9.19 -13.06 4.58
C ASP A 169 10.46 -13.71 4.03
N ALA A 170 11.07 -13.06 3.03
CA ALA A 170 12.30 -13.56 2.43
C ALA A 170 13.53 -13.19 3.28
N PRO A 171 14.43 -14.14 3.56
CA PRO A 171 15.70 -13.84 4.22
C PRO A 171 16.49 -12.77 3.44
N GLY A 172 17.05 -11.80 4.17
CA GLY A 172 17.83 -10.71 3.58
C GLY A 172 17.02 -9.51 3.06
N VAL A 173 15.69 -9.53 3.23
CA VAL A 173 14.82 -8.38 3.02
C VAL A 173 14.35 -7.85 4.38
N TYR A 174 14.40 -6.54 4.59
CA TYR A 174 13.89 -5.93 5.82
C TYR A 174 12.40 -5.63 5.71
N TYR A 175 11.59 -6.21 6.61
CA TYR A 175 10.14 -5.98 6.67
C TYR A 175 9.76 -5.14 7.89
N GLN A 176 9.00 -4.07 7.66
CA GLN A 176 8.35 -3.30 8.71
C GLN A 176 6.95 -2.89 8.29
N SER A 177 6.09 -2.63 9.28
CA SER A 177 4.70 -2.24 9.01
C SER A 177 4.21 -1.18 9.99
N TRP A 178 3.24 -0.38 9.52
CA TRP A 178 2.50 0.60 10.31
C TRP A 178 1.01 0.40 10.10
N GLY A 179 0.25 0.44 11.20
CA GLY A 179 -1.20 0.54 11.16
C GLY A 179 -1.66 1.99 11.32
N ALA A 180 -2.94 2.23 11.08
CA ALA A 180 -3.62 3.45 11.45
C ALA A 180 -5.00 3.15 12.03
N ARG A 181 -5.60 4.15 12.70
CA ARG A 181 -7.00 4.10 13.11
C ARG A 181 -7.62 5.49 13.09
N LEU A 182 -8.92 5.56 12.79
CA LEU A 182 -9.63 6.84 12.65
C LEU A 182 -9.72 7.65 13.94
N GLY A 183 -9.83 6.98 15.11
CA GLY A 183 -9.95 7.64 16.41
C GLY A 183 -11.03 8.75 16.47
N GLY A 184 -12.09 8.65 15.66
CA GLY A 184 -13.15 9.65 15.48
C GLY A 184 -13.35 10.08 14.01
N SER A 185 -14.49 10.73 13.71
CA SER A 185 -14.97 10.88 12.31
C SER A 185 -14.76 12.26 11.66
N ALA A 186 -14.35 13.28 12.42
CA ALA A 186 -14.52 14.68 11.98
C ALA A 186 -13.62 15.12 10.80
N HIS A 187 -12.48 14.47 10.57
CA HIS A 187 -11.49 14.93 9.58
C HIS A 187 -11.52 14.14 8.27
N ASP A 188 -12.29 13.05 8.19
CA ASP A 188 -12.44 12.27 6.96
C ASP A 188 -13.82 11.59 6.90
N PRO A 189 -14.85 12.30 6.39
CA PRO A 189 -16.21 11.78 6.35
C PRO A 189 -16.35 10.50 5.52
N ILE A 190 -15.56 10.37 4.44
CA ILE A 190 -15.62 9.22 3.53
C ILE A 190 -15.08 7.98 4.24
N MET A 191 -13.88 8.08 4.83
CA MET A 191 -13.32 6.95 5.58
C MET A 191 -14.12 6.66 6.86
N SER A 192 -14.79 7.65 7.44
CA SER A 192 -15.71 7.43 8.57
C SER A 192 -16.92 6.59 8.18
N LEU A 193 -17.49 6.84 6.99
CA LEU A 193 -18.59 6.03 6.45
C LEU A 193 -18.13 4.58 6.22
N PHE A 194 -16.99 4.38 5.56
CA PHE A 194 -16.44 3.04 5.37
C PHE A 194 -16.11 2.36 6.70
N GLY A 195 -15.53 3.09 7.64
CA GLY A 195 -15.24 2.60 8.99
C GLY A 195 -16.50 2.13 9.72
N ALA A 196 -17.64 2.84 9.55
CA ALA A 196 -18.92 2.42 10.12
C ALA A 196 -19.42 1.10 9.51
N VAL A 197 -19.19 0.87 8.21
CA VAL A 197 -19.50 -0.40 7.53
C VAL A 197 -18.55 -1.52 7.99
N CYS A 198 -17.28 -1.22 8.21
CA CYS A 198 -16.29 -2.20 8.64
C CYS A 198 -16.43 -2.61 10.12
N ARG A 199 -16.87 -1.68 10.98
CA ARG A 199 -16.87 -1.85 12.44
C ARG A 199 -17.53 -3.14 12.96
N PRO A 200 -18.70 -3.58 12.44
CA PRO A 200 -19.32 -4.82 12.90
C PRO A 200 -18.48 -6.08 12.66
N PHE A 201 -17.56 -6.05 11.70
CA PHE A 201 -16.76 -7.21 11.28
C PHE A 201 -15.30 -7.12 11.76
N ASP A 202 -14.70 -5.95 11.59
CA ASP A 202 -13.26 -5.72 11.75
C ASP A 202 -12.91 -4.87 12.99
N GLY A 203 -13.91 -4.33 13.70
CA GLY A 203 -13.69 -3.48 14.87
C GLY A 203 -13.23 -2.07 14.51
N GLU A 204 -12.32 -1.49 15.31
CA GLU A 204 -11.74 -0.18 14.98
C GLU A 204 -10.79 -0.29 13.78
N THR A 205 -11.02 0.57 12.78
CA THR A 205 -10.21 0.64 11.56
C THR A 205 -9.75 2.06 11.26
N ASP A 206 -8.84 2.20 10.30
CA ASP A 206 -8.51 3.47 9.65
C ASP A 206 -9.57 3.92 8.61
N GLY A 207 -10.69 3.22 8.54
CA GLY A 207 -11.73 3.36 7.54
C GLY A 207 -11.91 2.10 6.72
N LEU A 208 -10.86 1.30 6.54
CA LEU A 208 -10.91 0.06 5.75
C LEU A 208 -10.19 -1.11 6.42
N VAL A 209 -9.04 -0.85 7.05
CA VAL A 209 -8.16 -1.89 7.60
C VAL A 209 -8.04 -1.70 9.11
N SER A 210 -8.20 -2.79 9.87
CA SER A 210 -7.96 -2.77 11.30
C SER A 210 -6.47 -2.72 11.61
N ALA A 211 -6.10 -2.04 12.69
CA ALA A 211 -4.70 -1.97 13.10
C ALA A 211 -4.08 -3.36 13.28
N LYS A 212 -4.85 -4.31 13.85
CA LYS A 212 -4.44 -5.70 14.00
C LYS A 212 -4.19 -6.40 12.66
N SER A 213 -4.99 -6.12 11.63
CA SER A 213 -4.77 -6.69 10.31
C SER A 213 -3.52 -6.12 9.63
N ALA A 214 -3.08 -4.92 10.03
CA ALA A 214 -1.88 -4.27 9.52
C ALA A 214 -0.56 -4.73 10.17
N GLU A 215 -0.61 -5.55 11.21
CA GLU A 215 0.58 -6.05 11.90
C GLU A 215 1.35 -7.07 11.04
N TRP A 216 2.59 -6.77 10.68
CA TRP A 216 3.46 -7.70 9.94
C TRP A 216 4.96 -7.38 10.08
N GLY A 217 5.83 -8.40 10.09
CA GLY A 217 7.27 -8.20 10.24
C GLY A 217 7.61 -7.38 11.50
N ASN A 218 8.48 -6.38 11.37
CA ASN A 218 8.73 -5.42 12.45
C ASN A 218 7.59 -4.38 12.52
N TYR A 219 6.52 -4.68 13.28
CA TYR A 219 5.42 -3.74 13.48
C TYR A 219 5.86 -2.54 14.32
N ARG A 220 5.78 -1.35 13.72
CA ARG A 220 6.29 -0.10 14.29
C ARG A 220 5.26 0.65 15.12
N GLY A 221 3.98 0.28 15.01
CA GLY A 221 2.88 0.81 15.78
C GLY A 221 1.70 1.29 14.95
N THR A 222 0.68 1.78 15.65
CA THR A 222 -0.56 2.31 15.06
C THR A 222 -0.60 3.83 15.17
N LEU A 223 -0.79 4.51 14.04
CA LEU A 223 -1.02 5.95 13.99
C LEU A 223 -2.45 6.27 14.40
N ASP A 224 -2.59 7.05 15.48
CA ASP A 224 -3.90 7.41 15.99
C ASP A 224 -4.49 8.63 15.27
N ARG A 225 -5.80 8.59 15.06
CA ARG A 225 -6.57 9.64 14.38
C ARG A 225 -6.06 9.96 12.97
N VAL A 226 -5.72 8.90 12.24
CA VAL A 226 -5.29 8.94 10.84
C VAL A 226 -6.15 7.98 10.05
N SER A 227 -6.78 8.48 8.98
CA SER A 227 -7.56 7.63 8.08
C SER A 227 -6.67 6.91 7.06
N HIS A 228 -7.22 5.87 6.43
CA HIS A 228 -6.56 5.06 5.42
C HIS A 228 -5.99 5.93 4.29
N GLN A 229 -6.80 6.83 3.72
CA GLN A 229 -6.34 7.70 2.65
C GLN A 229 -5.46 8.87 3.15
N TYR A 230 -5.63 9.29 4.41
CA TYR A 230 -4.80 10.34 4.99
C TYR A 230 -3.35 9.90 5.15
N LEU A 231 -3.14 8.62 5.48
CA LEU A 231 -1.80 8.04 5.59
C LEU A 231 -1.03 8.20 4.28
N ALA A 232 -1.68 7.99 3.12
CA ALA A 232 -1.09 8.19 1.80
C ALA A 232 -1.04 9.66 1.31
N ASP A 233 -1.39 10.63 2.15
CA ASP A 233 -1.50 12.05 1.78
C ASP A 233 -2.51 12.35 0.65
N ALA A 234 -3.50 11.48 0.44
CA ALA A 234 -4.49 11.66 -0.64
C ALA A 234 -5.31 12.96 -0.52
N LEU A 235 -5.47 13.48 0.71
CA LEU A 235 -6.16 14.75 0.99
C LEU A 235 -5.24 15.98 0.93
N GLN A 236 -3.93 15.79 0.71
CA GLN A 236 -2.91 16.84 0.55
C GLN A 236 -2.94 17.94 1.61
N ARG A 237 -3.27 17.59 2.86
CA ARG A 237 -3.37 18.54 3.96
C ARG A 237 -2.78 17.96 5.24
N ASP A 238 -2.48 18.82 6.20
CA ASP A 238 -1.89 18.44 7.48
C ASP A 238 -2.96 18.48 8.58
N LEU A 239 -2.94 17.49 9.48
CA LEU A 239 -3.68 17.54 10.74
C LEU A 239 -2.79 18.16 11.81
N PRO A 240 -3.36 18.78 12.86
CA PRO A 240 -2.59 19.28 14.00
C PRO A 240 -1.66 18.22 14.62
N HIS A 241 -2.13 16.97 14.68
CA HIS A 241 -1.41 15.83 15.28
C HIS A 241 -0.69 14.93 14.27
N PHE A 242 -0.93 15.08 12.97
CA PHE A 242 -0.32 14.22 11.95
C PHE A 242 -0.07 14.96 10.64
N ARG A 243 1.19 14.88 10.17
CA ARG A 243 1.64 15.46 8.89
C ARG A 243 2.17 14.34 8.00
N PRO A 244 1.42 13.91 6.95
CA PRO A 244 1.78 12.75 6.13
C PRO A 244 3.18 12.85 5.52
N CYS A 245 3.51 14.00 4.94
CA CYS A 245 4.83 14.28 4.38
C CYS A 245 5.96 14.19 5.43
N ALA A 246 5.75 14.73 6.63
CA ALA A 246 6.76 14.67 7.68
C ALA A 246 6.95 13.24 8.22
N PHE A 247 5.88 12.45 8.27
CA PHE A 247 5.94 11.03 8.60
C PHE A 247 6.79 10.25 7.58
N HIS A 248 6.51 10.41 6.28
CA HIS A 248 7.26 9.74 5.21
C HIS A 248 8.74 10.18 5.18
N VAL A 249 9.03 11.46 5.41
CA VAL A 249 10.42 11.94 5.52
C VAL A 249 11.16 11.27 6.68
N ARG A 250 10.51 11.07 7.84
CA ARG A 250 11.13 10.37 8.97
C ARG A 250 11.37 8.89 8.66
N LEU A 251 10.38 8.22 8.07
CA LEU A 251 10.44 6.82 7.66
C LEU A 251 11.61 6.60 6.68
N VAL A 252 11.67 7.39 5.60
CA VAL A 252 12.73 7.26 4.59
C VAL A 252 14.10 7.63 5.14
N ARG A 253 14.18 8.64 6.01
CA ARG A 253 15.42 8.97 6.71
C ARG A 253 15.92 7.82 7.59
N GLU A 254 15.02 7.08 8.23
CA GLU A 254 15.38 5.90 9.02
C GLU A 254 15.92 4.78 8.11
N LEU A 255 15.26 4.52 6.98
CA LEU A 255 15.76 3.57 5.97
C LEU A 255 17.18 3.94 5.50
N ALA A 256 17.39 5.21 5.14
CA ALA A 256 18.70 5.70 4.71
C ALA A 256 19.79 5.53 5.79
N LYS A 257 19.46 5.81 7.06
CA LYS A 257 20.39 5.62 8.19
C LYS A 257 20.75 4.15 8.42
N ASN A 258 19.83 3.23 8.13
CA ASN A 258 20.03 1.80 8.29
C ASN A 258 20.72 1.15 7.07
N GLY A 259 21.15 1.94 6.09
CA GLY A 259 21.92 1.48 4.93
C GLY A 259 21.06 0.91 3.79
N PHE A 260 19.75 1.15 3.83
CA PHE A 260 18.82 0.83 2.75
C PHE A 260 18.77 1.95 1.72
#